data_AF-A0A523M9T2-F1
#
_entry.id   AF-A0A523M9T2-F1
#
_cell.length_a   1.000
_cell.length_b   1.000
_cell.length_c   1.000
_cell.angle_alpha   90.00
_cell.angle_beta   90.00
_cell.angle_gamma   90.00
#
_symmetry.space_group_name_H-M   'P 1'
#
loop_
_entity.id
_entity.type
_entity.pdbx_description
1 polymer ?
#
loop_
_entity_poly.entity_id
_entity_poly.type
_entity_poly.pdbx_seq_one_letter_code
_entity_poly.pdbx_strand_id
1 'polypeptide(L)'
;DNFSGSGTGHELGLCGNCTDGTLGFSLSTSSGVVFELDSFDLRYTTEIFNGTVTGHLDGGATVSQLVSSAGIINFDSSWMDLTSVDIIFQGDSFAGQPAIQVISVDNIYLQAVPIPAAVWLFGSGLGLLGWIRRKHNLAC
;
A
#
# COMPACT_ATOMS: atom_id res chain seq x y z
N ASP A 1 -14.17 12.93 -11.31
CA ASP A 1 -14.02 14.37 -11.05
C ASP A 1 -12.66 14.64 -10.42
N ASN A 2 -12.00 15.70 -10.89
CA ASN A 2 -10.56 15.96 -10.77
C ASN A 2 -10.06 16.12 -9.33
N PHE A 3 -8.99 15.39 -8.98
CA PHE A 3 -8.17 15.67 -7.80
C PHE A 3 -7.10 16.70 -8.17
N SER A 4 -7.14 17.90 -7.55
CA SER A 4 -6.08 18.90 -7.64
C SER A 4 -5.56 19.24 -6.24
N GLY A 5 -4.51 18.55 -5.79
CA GLY A 5 -3.71 18.97 -4.64
C GLY A 5 -2.45 19.66 -5.14
N SER A 6 -2.23 20.93 -4.76
CA SER A 6 -0.96 21.63 -4.95
C SER A 6 -0.24 21.74 -3.61
N GLY A 7 0.49 20.70 -3.23
CA GLY A 7 1.49 20.73 -2.16
C GLY A 7 2.87 20.96 -2.76
N THR A 8 3.75 21.68 -2.05
CA THR A 8 5.15 21.92 -2.45
C THR A 8 6.11 20.80 -2.03
N GLY A 9 5.56 19.68 -1.53
CA GLY A 9 6.11 18.34 -1.41
C GLY A 9 5.00 17.36 -1.82
N HIS A 10 5.25 16.05 -1.89
CA HIS A 10 4.32 15.02 -2.40
C HIS A 10 3.06 14.79 -1.52
N GLU A 11 2.37 15.86 -1.12
CA GLU A 11 1.16 15.83 -0.32
C GLU A 11 -0.05 15.52 -1.20
N LEU A 12 -0.76 14.44 -0.89
CA LEU A 12 -2.06 14.13 -1.48
C LEU A 12 -3.14 14.77 -0.60
N GLY A 13 -3.68 15.89 -1.07
CA GLY A 13 -4.83 16.55 -0.43
C GLY A 13 -6.14 15.85 -0.82
N LEU A 14 -6.88 15.36 0.17
CA LEU A 14 -8.26 14.89 -0.01
C LEU A 14 -9.24 16.04 0.20
N CYS A 15 -10.38 15.99 -0.49
CA CYS A 15 -11.36 17.07 -0.48
C CYS A 15 -11.87 17.40 0.94
N GLY A 16 -11.65 18.64 1.38
CA GLY A 16 -12.05 19.10 2.71
C GLY A 16 -13.51 19.52 2.86
N ASN A 17 -14.41 19.14 1.93
CA ASN A 17 -15.82 19.52 1.96
C ASN A 17 -16.71 18.55 1.16
N CYS A 18 -16.40 17.26 1.22
CA CYS A 18 -17.20 16.25 0.57
C CYS A 18 -18.37 15.86 1.49
N THR A 19 -19.52 16.50 1.23
CA THR A 19 -20.76 16.39 2.00
C THR A 19 -21.45 15.06 1.73
N ASP A 20 -21.00 14.01 2.40
CA ASP A 20 -21.55 12.65 2.37
C ASP A 20 -20.90 11.78 1.28
N GLY A 21 -19.82 11.12 1.67
CA GLY A 21 -19.18 10.11 0.84
C GLY A 21 -17.98 9.48 1.51
N THR A 22 -17.78 8.20 1.22
CA THR A 22 -16.51 7.51 1.45
C THR A 22 -15.41 8.24 0.69
N LEU A 23 -14.46 8.83 1.39
CA LEU A 23 -13.32 9.50 0.77
C LEU A 23 -12.15 8.55 0.76
N GLY A 24 -11.50 8.41 -0.38
CA GLY A 24 -10.32 7.56 -0.43
C GLY A 24 -9.50 7.78 -1.67
N PHE A 25 -8.30 7.23 -1.60
CA PHE A 25 -7.41 7.13 -2.73
C PHE A 25 -6.81 5.74 -2.75
N SER A 26 -6.40 5.32 -3.95
CA SER A 26 -5.74 4.04 -4.16
C SER A 26 -4.33 4.30 -4.67
N LEU A 27 -3.36 3.64 -4.05
CA LEU A 27 -1.99 3.55 -4.51
C LEU A 27 -1.83 2.19 -5.19
N SER A 28 -1.40 2.17 -6.44
CA SER A 28 -1.13 0.91 -7.15
C SER A 28 0.08 1.06 -8.07
N THR A 29 0.72 -0.05 -8.40
CA THR A 29 1.84 -0.06 -9.35
C THR A 29 1.32 -0.37 -10.75
N SER A 30 1.74 0.42 -11.74
CA SER A 30 1.40 0.15 -13.14
C SER A 30 2.29 -0.93 -13.77
N SER A 31 3.40 -1.28 -13.11
CA SER A 31 4.37 -2.28 -13.58
C SER A 31 4.01 -3.71 -13.18
N GLY A 32 3.05 -3.90 -12.27
CA GLY A 32 2.72 -5.20 -11.69
C GLY A 32 3.79 -5.74 -10.74
N VAL A 33 4.78 -4.92 -10.38
CA VAL A 33 5.77 -5.26 -9.36
C VAL A 33 5.15 -4.99 -7.99
N VAL A 34 5.35 -5.92 -7.07
CA VAL A 34 4.89 -5.78 -5.69
C VAL A 34 5.73 -4.77 -4.91
N PHE A 35 5.13 -4.16 -3.90
CA PHE A 35 5.80 -3.21 -3.01
C PHE A 35 5.45 -3.49 -1.55
N GLU A 36 6.22 -2.87 -0.67
CA GLU A 36 5.98 -2.81 0.76
C GLU A 36 5.56 -1.39 1.13
N LEU A 37 4.54 -1.28 1.98
CA LEU A 37 4.15 -0.03 2.61
C LEU A 37 4.66 -0.05 4.04
N ASP A 38 5.58 0.83 4.39
CA ASP A 38 6.17 0.92 5.73
C ASP A 38 5.42 1.92 6.62
N SER A 39 5.22 3.14 6.10
CA SER A 39 4.54 4.20 6.83
C SER A 39 3.98 5.30 5.93
N PHE A 40 3.02 6.04 6.46
CA PHE A 40 2.63 7.36 5.95
C PHE A 40 2.19 8.26 7.11
N ASP A 41 2.31 9.58 6.91
CA ASP A 41 1.86 10.59 7.87
C ASP A 41 0.47 11.09 7.50
N LEU A 42 -0.43 11.10 8.48
CA LEU A 42 -1.74 11.72 8.38
C LEU A 42 -1.78 13.01 9.17
N ARG A 43 -2.12 14.08 8.49
CA ARG A 43 -2.37 15.37 9.13
C ARG A 43 -3.80 15.83 8.91
N TYR A 44 -4.41 16.29 9.99
CA TYR A 44 -5.76 16.84 10.01
C TYR A 44 -5.86 18.19 10.72
N THR A 45 -6.96 18.89 10.47
CA THR A 45 -7.24 20.21 11.04
C THR A 45 -8.06 20.17 12.33
N THR A 46 -8.99 19.23 12.50
CA THR A 46 -10.06 19.43 13.49
C THR A 46 -10.68 18.23 14.23
N GLU A 47 -10.57 16.95 13.82
CA GLU A 47 -11.25 15.83 14.53
C GLU A 47 -10.58 14.44 14.36
N ILE A 48 -11.00 13.47 15.19
CA ILE A 48 -10.76 12.01 15.07
C ILE A 48 -11.72 11.48 14.01
N PHE A 49 -11.21 10.85 12.94
CA PHE A 49 -12.02 10.15 11.95
C PHE A 49 -11.61 8.68 11.89
N ASN A 50 -12.58 7.81 11.59
CA ASN A 50 -12.29 6.41 11.35
C ASN A 50 -12.01 6.21 9.86
N GLY A 51 -10.85 5.66 9.56
CA GLY A 51 -10.46 5.17 8.26
C GLY A 51 -10.04 3.72 8.31
N THR A 52 -10.03 3.11 7.13
CA THR A 52 -9.52 1.78 6.89
C THR A 52 -8.49 1.86 5.78
N VAL A 53 -7.28 1.43 6.08
CA VAL A 53 -6.26 1.14 5.07
C VAL A 53 -6.43 -0.33 4.71
N THR A 54 -6.51 -0.64 3.42
CA THR A 54 -6.62 -2.02 2.91
C THR A 54 -5.52 -2.26 1.90
N GLY A 55 -4.60 -3.17 2.20
CA GLY A 55 -3.59 -3.65 1.26
C GLY A 55 -4.06 -4.91 0.52
N HIS A 56 -3.83 -4.97 -0.78
CA HIS A 56 -4.13 -6.13 -1.63
C HIS A 56 -2.82 -6.84 -1.98
N LEU A 57 -2.64 -8.05 -1.49
CA LEU A 57 -1.41 -8.83 -1.61
C LEU A 57 -1.33 -9.56 -2.96
N ASP A 58 -0.12 -9.83 -3.42
CA ASP A 58 0.11 -10.80 -4.49
C ASP A 58 -0.39 -12.18 -4.05
N GLY A 59 -1.14 -12.85 -4.92
CA GLY A 59 -1.93 -14.03 -4.56
C GLY A 59 -3.37 -13.76 -4.12
N GLY A 60 -3.80 -12.49 -4.07
CA GLY A 60 -5.21 -12.11 -3.94
C GLY A 60 -5.76 -12.04 -2.51
N ALA A 61 -4.90 -12.17 -1.50
CA ALA A 61 -5.27 -11.93 -0.11
C ALA A 61 -5.33 -10.42 0.20
N THR A 62 -5.90 -10.05 1.35
CA THR A 62 -5.94 -8.65 1.81
C THR A 62 -5.47 -8.54 3.25
N VAL A 63 -4.86 -7.39 3.57
CA VAL A 63 -4.54 -6.94 4.93
C VAL A 63 -5.24 -5.62 5.20
N SER A 64 -5.67 -5.40 6.43
CA SER A 64 -6.44 -4.20 6.75
C SER A 64 -6.09 -3.68 8.14
N GLN A 65 -5.99 -2.35 8.24
CA GLN A 65 -5.70 -1.63 9.46
C GLN A 65 -6.67 -0.47 9.62
N LEU A 66 -7.30 -0.41 10.79
CA LEU A 66 -8.11 0.73 11.18
C LEU A 66 -7.19 1.89 11.59
N VAL A 67 -7.55 3.08 11.15
CA VAL A 67 -6.85 4.32 11.47
C VAL A 67 -7.85 5.27 12.10
N SER A 68 -7.58 5.68 13.33
CA SER A 68 -8.47 6.56 14.10
C SER A 68 -7.75 7.79 14.67
N SER A 69 -6.49 8.02 14.31
CA SER A 69 -5.68 9.13 14.82
C SER A 69 -4.74 9.68 13.75
N ALA A 70 -4.35 10.95 13.90
CA ALA A 70 -3.29 11.58 13.09
C ALA A 70 -1.92 11.06 13.50
N GLY A 71 -0.96 11.41 12.66
CA GLY A 71 0.45 11.15 12.81
C GLY A 71 0.88 10.01 11.91
N ILE A 72 2.07 9.51 12.23
CA ILE A 72 2.71 8.45 11.48
C ILE A 72 2.01 7.13 11.78
N ILE A 73 1.41 6.55 10.75
CA ILE A 73 0.87 5.20 10.76
C ILE A 73 1.99 4.27 10.31
N ASN A 74 2.39 3.35 11.18
CA ASN A 74 3.39 2.32 10.86
C ASN A 74 2.68 1.01 10.54
N PHE A 75 3.21 0.31 9.55
CA PHE A 75 2.77 -1.00 9.11
C PHE A 75 3.82 -2.04 9.48
N ASP A 76 3.36 -3.26 9.73
CA ASP A 76 4.26 -4.38 10.04
C ASP A 76 4.55 -5.22 8.79
N SER A 77 5.29 -6.31 8.96
CA SER A 77 5.66 -7.22 7.88
C SER A 77 4.47 -7.88 7.15
N SER A 78 3.23 -7.75 7.63
CA SER A 78 2.06 -8.21 6.89
C SER A 78 1.73 -7.33 5.68
N TRP A 79 2.33 -6.13 5.60
CA TRP A 79 2.18 -5.16 4.51
C TRP A 79 3.28 -5.24 3.45
N MET A 80 3.91 -6.41 3.32
CA MET A 80 4.81 -6.73 2.21
C MET A 80 4.03 -7.35 1.04
N ASP A 81 4.65 -7.42 -0.14
CA ASP A 81 4.09 -8.06 -1.35
C ASP A 81 2.74 -7.46 -1.82
N LEU A 82 2.55 -6.15 -1.64
CA LEU A 82 1.33 -5.43 -2.03
C LEU A 82 1.31 -5.13 -3.54
N THR A 83 0.13 -5.28 -4.14
CA THR A 83 -0.19 -4.90 -5.52
C THR A 83 -0.90 -3.55 -5.58
N SER A 84 -1.76 -3.28 -4.59
CA SER A 84 -2.40 -1.98 -4.37
C SER A 84 -2.72 -1.76 -2.90
N VAL A 85 -2.92 -0.50 -2.52
CA VAL A 85 -3.38 -0.08 -1.20
C VAL A 85 -4.51 0.92 -1.39
N ASP A 86 -5.66 0.62 -0.79
CA ASP A 86 -6.80 1.52 -0.72
C ASP A 86 -6.85 2.16 0.66
N ILE A 87 -6.85 3.48 0.69
CA ILE A 87 -6.98 4.26 1.92
C ILE A 87 -8.35 4.90 1.88
N ILE A 88 -9.23 4.47 2.77
CA ILE A 88 -10.63 4.85 2.80
C ILE A 88 -10.94 5.49 4.15
N PHE A 89 -11.45 6.70 4.13
CA PHE A 89 -11.90 7.46 5.30
C PHE A 89 -13.43 7.58 5.27
N GLN A 90 -14.03 7.40 6.44
CA GLN A 90 -15.45 7.64 6.65
C GLN A 90 -15.59 9.04 7.25
N GLY A 91 -16.22 9.93 6.48
CA GLY A 91 -16.62 11.24 6.98
C GLY A 91 -17.88 11.08 7.80
N ASP A 92 -17.75 11.08 9.13
CA ASP A 92 -18.91 11.16 10.01
C ASP A 92 -19.39 12.61 10.00
N SER A 93 -20.60 12.87 9.52
CA SER A 93 -21.22 14.19 9.68
C SER A 93 -21.54 14.40 11.16
N PHE A 94 -20.69 15.14 11.87
CA PHE A 94 -20.97 15.55 13.24
C PHE A 94 -22.16 16.53 13.25
N ALA A 95 -23.23 16.11 13.94
CA ALA A 95 -24.49 16.80 14.20
C ALA A 95 -24.53 18.32 13.89
N GLY A 96 -24.83 18.67 12.63
CA GLY A 96 -25.14 20.04 12.22
C GLY A 96 -23.95 20.97 12.00
N GLN A 97 -22.71 20.45 11.96
CA GLN A 97 -21.53 21.21 11.52
C GLN A 97 -21.13 20.77 10.10
N PRO A 98 -20.64 21.69 9.25
CA PRO A 98 -20.05 21.30 7.97
C PRO A 98 -18.81 20.46 8.25
N ALA A 99 -18.75 19.25 7.70
CA ALA A 99 -17.64 18.31 7.81
C ALA A 99 -16.40 18.87 7.07
N ILE A 100 -15.73 19.86 7.66
CA ILE A 100 -14.45 20.33 7.15
C ILE A 100 -13.36 19.48 7.80
N GLN A 101 -12.97 18.42 7.11
CA GLN A 101 -11.78 17.65 7.42
C GLN A 101 -10.85 17.70 6.21
N VAL A 102 -9.87 18.60 6.24
CA VAL A 102 -8.75 18.54 5.30
C VAL A 102 -7.84 17.42 5.79
N ILE A 103 -7.83 16.32 5.05
CA ILE A 103 -6.91 15.22 5.25
C ILE A 103 -5.79 15.39 4.21
N SER A 104 -4.58 15.63 4.69
CA SER A 104 -3.39 15.54 3.86
C SER A 104 -2.65 14.28 4.25
N VAL A 105 -2.34 13.45 3.23
CA VAL A 105 -1.41 12.34 3.38
C VAL A 105 -0.05 12.77 2.83
N ASP A 106 0.98 12.64 3.66
CA ASP A 106 2.36 12.96 3.30
C ASP A 106 3.30 11.84 3.77
N ASN A 107 4.59 11.95 3.41
CA ASN A 107 5.68 11.08 3.85
C ASN A 107 5.38 9.59 3.64
N ILE A 108 4.72 9.26 2.53
CA ILE A 108 4.45 7.87 2.15
C ILE A 108 5.78 7.19 1.81
N TYR A 109 6.21 6.23 2.64
CA TYR A 109 7.42 5.45 2.42
C TYR A 109 7.07 4.10 1.80
N LEU A 110 7.53 3.90 0.57
CA LEU A 110 7.33 2.68 -0.21
C LEU A 110 8.70 2.06 -0.51
N GLN A 111 8.81 0.76 -0.29
CA GLN A 111 9.99 0.00 -0.67
C GLN A 111 9.61 -1.05 -1.71
N ALA A 112 10.25 -1.02 -2.88
CA ALA A 112 10.09 -2.10 -3.85
C ALA A 112 10.70 -3.38 -3.25
N VAL A 113 9.90 -4.44 -3.13
CA VAL A 113 10.40 -5.73 -2.62
C VAL A 113 11.26 -6.35 -3.73
N PRO A 114 12.59 -6.45 -3.55
CA PRO A 114 13.43 -7.04 -4.58
C PRO A 114 13.09 -8.53 -4.63
N ILE A 115 12.53 -9.01 -5.75
CA ILE A 115 12.42 -10.45 -5.99
C ILE A 115 13.86 -10.99 -5.91
N PRO A 116 14.18 -11.84 -4.93
CA PRO A 116 15.55 -12.26 -4.74
C PRO A 116 16.02 -12.93 -6.03
N ALA A 117 17.11 -12.44 -6.62
CA ALA A 117 17.78 -13.13 -7.73
C ALA A 117 18.05 -14.61 -7.37
N ALA A 118 18.11 -14.91 -6.07
CA ALA A 118 18.11 -16.24 -5.50
C ALA A 118 17.04 -17.18 -6.10
N VAL A 119 15.80 -16.76 -6.41
CA VAL A 119 14.80 -17.66 -7.01
C VAL A 119 15.28 -18.19 -8.37
N TRP A 120 15.81 -17.32 -9.21
CA TRP A 120 16.39 -17.71 -10.50
C TRP A 120 17.69 -18.50 -10.34
N LEU A 121 18.51 -18.16 -9.33
CA LEU A 121 19.74 -18.91 -9.02
C LEU A 121 19.44 -20.31 -8.48
N PHE A 122 18.42 -20.47 -7.64
CA PHE A 122 17.96 -21.75 -7.12
C PHE A 122 17.35 -22.59 -8.24
N GLY A 123 16.51 -22.00 -9.10
CA GLY A 123 16.00 -22.68 -10.30
C GLY A 123 17.12 -23.15 -11.23
N SER A 124 18.10 -22.29 -11.49
CA SER A 124 19.26 -22.61 -12.34
C SER A 124 20.15 -23.69 -11.71
N GLY A 125 20.40 -23.58 -10.41
CA GLY A 125 21.21 -24.55 -9.65
C GLY A 125 20.56 -25.93 -9.57
N LEU A 126 19.26 -26.00 -9.30
CA LEU A 126 18.50 -27.24 -9.30
C LEU A 126 18.41 -27.86 -10.69
N GLY A 127 18.27 -27.04 -11.74
CA GLY A 127 18.33 -27.49 -13.14
C GLY A 127 19.67 -28.14 -13.49
N LEU A 128 20.78 -27.52 -13.07
CA LEU A 128 22.13 -28.06 -13.26
C LEU A 128 22.31 -29.39 -12.51
N LEU A 129 21.89 -29.46 -11.24
CA LEU A 129 21.94 -30.68 -10.43
C LEU A 129 21.10 -31.82 -11.05
N GLY A 130 19.93 -31.50 -11.62
CA GLY A 130 19.10 -32.45 -12.36
C GLY A 130 19.78 -32.99 -13.62
N TRP A 131 20.53 -32.15 -14.34
CA TRP A 131 21.27 -32.55 -15.54
C TRP A 131 22.41 -33.52 -15.21
N ILE A 132 23.18 -33.24 -14.15
CA ILE A 132 24.32 -34.08 -13.74
C ILE A 132 23.86 -35.52 -13.42
N ARG A 133 22.72 -35.68 -12.73
CA ARG A 133 22.16 -37.00 -12.41
C ARG A 133 21.77 -37.82 -13.66
N ARG A 134 21.31 -37.18 -14.73
CA ARG A 134 20.91 -37.89 -15.97
C ARG A 134 22.09 -38.46 -16.73
N LYS A 135 23.25 -37.79 -16.72
CA LYS A 135 24.46 -38.26 -17.42
C LYS A 135 25.12 -39.46 -16.76
N HIS A 136 24.88 -39.70 -15.47
CA HIS A 136 25.41 -40.87 -14.77
C HIS A 136 24.82 -42.20 -15.25
N ASN A 137 23.63 -42.20 -15.87
CA ASN A 137 22.96 -43.42 -16.34
C ASN A 137 23.26 -43.79 -17.80
N LEU A 138 24.14 -43.04 -18.50
CA LEU A 138 24.46 -43.22 -19.93
C LEU A 138 25.88 -43.76 -20.20
N ALA A 139 26.62 -44.16 -19.16
CA ALA A 139 27.91 -44.82 -19.30
C ALA A 139 27.76 -46.34 -19.07
N CYS A 140 27.50 -47.09 -20.14
CA CYS A 140 27.64 -48.55 -20.23
C CYS A 140 28.03 -48.88 -21.67
#